data_AF-A0A9E5Y166-F1
#
_entry.id   AF-A0A9E5Y166-F1
#
_cell.length_a   1.000
_cell.length_b   1.000
_cell.length_c   1.000
_cell.angle_alpha   90.00
_cell.angle_beta   90.00
_cell.angle_gamma   90.00
#
_symmetry.space_group_name_H-M   'P 1'
#
loop_
_entity.id
_entity.type
_entity.pdbx_description
1 polymer ?
#
loop_
_entity_poly.entity_id
_entity_poly.type
_entity_poly.pdbx_seq_one_letter_code
_entity_poly.pdbx_strand_id
1 'polypeptide(L)'
;MIGKESQEGGLKGPQKARRRLIRAGQNQIKSLGLEGILSLLDQLVASATNFLTGVIVGRACTKGDFGLYLLCFNILLLVIDLQNSLLAAPYTVMSQRSSGRQLCVYTGNSIVQQLFLGLVVAIMLKLAAIFIAPISPAFSGLPPVMDALALAIAFIMLKEFIRRVCFAHLFMIRAFWLDLSVAAIQLLILTFMFIRGTISPKVVFWVMGFACLSGVGGWLILNRHIYSFSIKDFLGHFKKNWSFGSWLFGSSILWAVSMTLYPWILAYYHGPEATGVWGACWGVVSLANPLMLGVQNFLGPRIVRAYAEFGISGLKFRVKWDSVLFFMLVLPFVALFLSVGGELTVMFYGQKYFGYSKVVQILALNL
;
A
#
# COMPACT_ATOMS: atom_id res chain seq x y z
N MET A 1 -63.39 -19.21 -18.67
CA MET A 1 -62.37 -18.61 -17.78
C MET A 1 -61.11 -18.38 -18.61
N ILE A 2 -61.10 -17.35 -19.46
CA ILE A 2 -60.35 -16.09 -19.28
C ILE A 2 -58.86 -16.30 -18.95
N GLY A 3 -58.05 -16.37 -20.02
CA GLY A 3 -56.91 -15.49 -20.24
C GLY A 3 -55.72 -15.58 -19.30
N LYS A 4 -54.77 -16.47 -19.62
CA LYS A 4 -53.40 -16.47 -19.07
C LYS A 4 -52.33 -16.41 -20.16
N GLU A 5 -52.61 -15.67 -21.24
CA GLU A 5 -51.64 -15.35 -22.29
C GLU A 5 -51.88 -13.91 -22.75
N SER A 6 -51.10 -12.96 -22.24
CA SER A 6 -50.81 -11.64 -22.86
C SER A 6 -50.29 -10.60 -21.85
N GLN A 7 -49.04 -10.72 -21.38
CA GLN A 7 -48.33 -9.53 -20.84
C GLN A 7 -46.83 -9.47 -21.19
N GLU A 8 -46.36 -10.15 -22.25
CA GLU A 8 -44.99 -9.95 -22.76
C GLU A 8 -44.91 -9.31 -24.17
N GLY A 9 -46.05 -9.07 -24.82
CA GLY A 9 -46.13 -8.43 -26.13
C GLY A 9 -46.41 -6.93 -26.01
N GLY A 10 -45.39 -6.09 -25.85
CA GLY A 10 -45.65 -4.64 -25.84
C GLY A 10 -44.48 -3.68 -25.60
N LEU A 11 -43.22 -4.06 -25.83
CA LEU A 11 -42.09 -3.12 -25.71
C LEU A 11 -41.30 -3.07 -27.01
N LYS A 12 -41.40 -1.92 -27.72
CA LYS A 12 -40.61 -1.61 -28.91
C LYS A 12 -39.11 -1.70 -28.58
N GLY A 13 -38.30 -2.20 -29.52
CA GLY A 13 -36.84 -2.40 -29.40
C GLY A 13 -36.05 -1.36 -28.58
N PRO A 14 -36.25 -0.04 -28.75
CA PRO A 14 -35.55 0.99 -27.96
C PRO A 14 -35.92 1.02 -26.46
N GLN A 15 -37.14 0.65 -26.07
CA GLN A 15 -37.54 0.60 -24.65
C GLN A 15 -36.98 -0.63 -23.90
N LYS A 16 -36.82 -1.78 -24.59
CA LYS A 16 -36.10 -2.95 -24.06
C LYS A 16 -34.61 -2.66 -23.89
N ALA A 17 -33.99 -1.96 -24.85
CA ALA A 17 -32.58 -1.54 -24.76
C ALA A 17 -32.36 -0.54 -23.61
N ARG A 18 -33.24 0.45 -23.43
CA ARG A 18 -33.17 1.42 -22.33
C ARG A 18 -33.36 0.75 -20.95
N ARG A 19 -34.29 -0.21 -20.81
CA ARG A 19 -34.45 -0.98 -19.56
C ARG A 19 -33.25 -1.90 -19.27
N ARG A 20 -32.62 -2.49 -20.30
CA ARG A 20 -31.38 -3.26 -20.15
C ARG A 20 -30.21 -2.36 -19.72
N LEU A 21 -30.08 -1.16 -20.29
CA LEU A 21 -29.08 -0.15 -19.88
C LEU A 21 -29.32 0.36 -18.46
N ILE A 22 -30.57 0.59 -18.06
CA ILE A 22 -30.90 1.01 -16.69
C ILE A 22 -30.65 -0.12 -15.69
N ARG A 23 -31.03 -1.37 -16.01
CA ARG A 23 -30.70 -2.54 -15.15
C ARG A 23 -29.20 -2.81 -15.10
N ALA A 24 -28.48 -2.68 -16.21
CA ALA A 24 -27.03 -2.77 -16.24
C ALA A 24 -26.40 -1.67 -15.39
N GLY A 25 -26.85 -0.42 -15.51
CA GLY A 25 -26.40 0.70 -14.69
C GLY A 25 -26.73 0.55 -13.21
N GLN A 26 -27.93 0.04 -12.85
CA GLN A 26 -28.30 -0.22 -11.47
C GLN A 26 -27.51 -1.38 -10.84
N ASN A 27 -27.27 -2.45 -11.60
CA ASN A 27 -26.43 -3.56 -11.16
C ASN A 27 -24.96 -3.13 -11.04
N GLN A 28 -24.50 -2.28 -11.95
CA GLN A 28 -23.15 -1.71 -11.92
C GLN A 28 -22.99 -0.76 -10.72
N ILE A 29 -23.98 0.08 -10.38
CA ILE A 29 -23.95 0.94 -9.19
C ILE A 29 -23.96 0.10 -7.89
N LYS A 30 -24.75 -0.99 -7.85
CA LYS A 30 -24.75 -1.91 -6.70
C LYS A 30 -23.44 -2.69 -6.55
N SER A 31 -22.84 -3.15 -7.66
CA SER A 31 -21.54 -3.84 -7.63
C SER A 31 -20.40 -2.87 -7.28
N LEU A 32 -20.44 -1.64 -7.80
CA LEU A 32 -19.52 -0.55 -7.43
C LEU A 32 -19.55 -0.24 -5.92
N GLY A 33 -20.73 -0.29 -5.30
CA GLY A 33 -20.85 -0.10 -3.85
C GLY A 33 -20.16 -1.19 -3.04
N LEU A 34 -20.42 -2.46 -3.37
CA LEU A 34 -19.82 -3.59 -2.65
C LEU A 34 -18.31 -3.72 -2.91
N GLU A 35 -17.87 -3.57 -4.15
CA GLU A 35 -16.45 -3.60 -4.53
C GLU A 35 -15.67 -2.44 -3.89
N GLY A 36 -16.27 -1.24 -3.84
CA GLY A 36 -15.71 -0.09 -3.15
C GLY A 36 -15.56 -0.32 -1.65
N ILE A 37 -16.58 -0.88 -0.98
CA ILE A 37 -16.51 -1.24 0.45
C ILE A 37 -15.41 -2.29 0.69
N LEU A 38 -15.32 -3.32 -0.14
CA LEU A 38 -14.28 -4.35 -0.02
C LEU A 38 -12.88 -3.78 -0.21
N SER A 39 -12.69 -2.85 -1.16
CA SER A 39 -11.41 -2.15 -1.33
C SER A 39 -11.04 -1.29 -0.11
N LEU A 40 -12.01 -0.63 0.53
CA LEU A 40 -11.77 0.13 1.75
C LEU A 40 -11.40 -0.79 2.93
N LEU A 41 -12.08 -1.94 3.06
CA LEU A 41 -11.76 -2.94 4.08
C LEU A 41 -10.36 -3.55 3.87
N ASP A 42 -9.99 -3.85 2.62
CA ASP A 42 -8.64 -4.31 2.28
C ASP A 42 -7.57 -3.29 2.71
N GLN A 43 -7.78 -2.01 2.37
CA GLN A 43 -6.87 -0.94 2.76
C GLN A 43 -6.80 -0.76 4.29
N LEU A 44 -7.92 -0.93 5.00
CA LEU A 44 -7.97 -0.91 6.46
C LEU A 44 -7.14 -2.06 7.05
N VAL A 45 -7.28 -3.29 6.55
CA VAL A 45 -6.50 -4.44 6.98
C VAL A 45 -5.00 -4.19 6.75
N ALA A 46 -4.62 -3.71 5.57
CA ALA A 46 -3.22 -3.42 5.24
C ALA A 46 -2.62 -2.33 6.16
N SER A 47 -3.34 -1.23 6.36
CA SER A 47 -2.89 -0.13 7.23
C SER A 47 -2.82 -0.53 8.70
N ALA A 48 -3.85 -1.23 9.21
CA ALA A 48 -3.89 -1.69 10.59
C ALA A 48 -2.77 -2.69 10.87
N THR A 49 -2.47 -3.59 9.92
CA THR A 49 -1.37 -4.56 10.06
C THR A 49 -0.02 -3.86 10.17
N ASN A 50 0.25 -2.86 9.32
CA ASN A 50 1.49 -2.08 9.40
C ASN A 50 1.58 -1.28 10.70
N PHE A 51 0.50 -0.61 11.10
CA PHE A 51 0.46 0.15 12.35
C PHE A 51 0.69 -0.76 13.56
N LEU A 52 -0.06 -1.86 13.68
CA LEU A 52 0.08 -2.82 14.78
C LEU A 52 1.46 -3.48 14.80
N THR A 53 2.04 -3.78 13.63
CA THR A 53 3.42 -4.27 13.54
C THR A 53 4.39 -3.24 14.11
N GLY A 54 4.29 -1.98 13.69
CA GLY A 54 5.10 -0.90 14.23
C GLY A 54 4.94 -0.73 15.75
N VAL A 55 3.71 -0.82 16.26
CA VAL A 55 3.41 -0.80 17.70
C VAL A 55 4.06 -1.96 18.44
N ILE A 56 3.97 -3.18 17.91
CA ILE A 56 4.58 -4.37 18.51
C ILE A 56 6.11 -4.21 18.59
N VAL A 57 6.76 -3.80 17.50
CA VAL A 57 8.23 -3.58 17.48
C VAL A 57 8.62 -2.45 18.42
N GLY A 58 7.93 -1.32 18.34
CA GLY A 58 8.22 -0.16 19.17
C GLY A 58 7.96 -0.40 20.65
N ARG A 59 7.05 -1.32 21.03
CA ARG A 59 6.90 -1.76 22.43
C ARG A 59 7.97 -2.74 22.86
N ALA A 60 8.26 -3.75 22.05
CA ALA A 60 9.14 -4.85 22.43
C ALA A 60 10.64 -4.47 22.43
N CYS A 61 11.10 -3.70 21.44
CA CYS A 61 12.52 -3.44 21.22
C CYS A 61 12.98 -2.10 21.82
N THR A 62 14.28 -1.81 21.80
CA THR A 62 14.77 -0.48 22.21
C THR A 62 14.35 0.62 21.24
N LYS A 63 14.52 1.91 21.61
CA LYS A 63 14.27 3.02 20.67
C LYS A 63 15.15 2.92 19.43
N GLY A 64 16.41 2.54 19.61
CA GLY A 64 17.37 2.36 18.52
C GLY A 64 16.94 1.27 17.56
N ASP A 65 16.57 0.09 18.08
CA ASP A 65 16.05 -1.02 17.27
C ASP A 65 14.80 -0.63 16.48
N PHE A 66 13.87 0.08 17.12
CA PHE A 66 12.68 0.58 16.42
C PHE A 66 13.05 1.58 15.32
N GLY A 67 14.06 2.44 15.55
CA GLY A 67 14.63 3.31 14.52
C GLY A 67 15.21 2.53 13.34
N LEU A 68 15.98 1.47 13.59
CA LEU A 68 16.52 0.60 12.53
C LEU A 68 15.40 -0.10 11.74
N TYR A 69 14.36 -0.58 12.43
CA TYR A 69 13.15 -1.11 11.78
C TYR A 69 12.52 -0.08 10.85
N LEU A 70 12.33 1.17 11.32
CA LEU A 70 11.71 2.24 10.55
C LEU A 70 12.54 2.64 9.32
N LEU A 71 13.87 2.71 9.45
CA LEU A 71 14.76 2.97 8.32
C LEU A 71 14.59 1.90 7.23
N CYS A 72 14.62 0.62 7.60
CA CYS A 72 14.38 -0.48 6.67
C CYS A 72 12.94 -0.50 6.13
N PHE A 73 11.95 -0.12 6.94
CA PHE A 73 10.55 -0.01 6.52
C PHE A 73 10.37 1.10 5.47
N ASN A 74 11.07 2.23 5.61
CA ASN A 74 11.07 3.29 4.59
C ASN A 74 11.69 2.80 3.27
N ILE A 75 12.75 1.98 3.31
CA ILE A 75 13.29 1.34 2.10
C ILE A 75 12.25 0.43 1.46
N LEU A 76 11.54 -0.37 2.26
CA LEU A 76 10.47 -1.25 1.79
C LEU A 76 9.37 -0.44 1.08
N LEU A 77 8.94 0.69 1.65
CA LEU A 77 7.95 1.58 1.02
C LEU A 77 8.46 2.14 -0.31
N LEU A 78 9.70 2.65 -0.33
CA LEU A 78 10.34 3.15 -1.54
C LEU A 78 10.37 2.07 -2.63
N VAL A 79 10.78 0.85 -2.30
CA VAL A 79 10.83 -0.26 -3.26
C VAL A 79 9.43 -0.61 -3.81
N ILE A 80 8.40 -0.59 -2.96
CA ILE A 80 7.02 -0.82 -3.38
C ILE A 80 6.55 0.27 -4.37
N ASP A 81 6.89 1.54 -4.14
CA ASP A 81 6.53 2.63 -5.05
C ASP A 81 7.26 2.54 -6.39
N LEU A 82 8.53 2.12 -6.38
CA LEU A 82 9.29 1.84 -7.61
C LEU A 82 8.70 0.67 -8.39
N GLN A 83 8.31 -0.41 -7.69
CA GLN A 83 7.59 -1.53 -8.30
C GLN A 83 6.26 -1.09 -8.91
N ASN A 84 5.50 -0.25 -8.20
CA ASN A 84 4.22 0.25 -8.68
C ASN A 84 4.39 0.98 -10.02
N SER A 85 5.45 1.78 -10.13
CA SER A 85 5.77 2.54 -11.35
C SER A 85 6.22 1.65 -12.50
N LEU A 86 7.10 0.67 -12.24
CA LEU A 86 7.71 -0.15 -13.29
C LEU A 86 6.83 -1.32 -13.76
N LEU A 87 5.98 -1.85 -12.89
CA LEU A 87 5.21 -3.08 -13.17
C LEU A 87 3.72 -2.91 -12.92
N ALA A 88 3.29 -2.49 -11.72
CA ALA A 88 1.88 -2.56 -11.35
C ALA A 88 0.97 -1.59 -12.15
N ALA A 89 1.41 -0.34 -12.32
CA ALA A 89 0.68 0.66 -13.11
C ALA A 89 0.61 0.28 -14.61
N PRO A 90 1.73 -0.06 -15.29
CA PRO A 90 1.66 -0.59 -16.65
C PRO A 90 0.73 -1.80 -16.76
N TYR A 91 0.83 -2.76 -15.84
CA TYR A 91 -0.02 -3.95 -15.84
C TYR A 91 -1.50 -3.58 -15.75
N THR A 92 -1.87 -2.68 -14.85
CA THR A 92 -3.26 -2.23 -14.66
C THR A 92 -3.84 -1.64 -15.94
N VAL A 93 -3.07 -0.83 -16.68
CA VAL A 93 -3.54 -0.21 -17.93
C VAL A 93 -3.54 -1.20 -19.10
N MET A 94 -2.50 -2.03 -19.21
CA MET A 94 -2.30 -2.90 -20.37
C MET A 94 -3.12 -4.19 -20.31
N SER A 95 -3.42 -4.69 -19.11
CA SER A 95 -4.28 -5.87 -18.92
C SER A 95 -5.68 -5.64 -19.47
N GLN A 96 -6.22 -4.41 -19.39
CA GLN A 96 -7.52 -4.06 -19.95
C GLN A 96 -7.58 -4.12 -21.49
N ARG A 97 -6.42 -4.18 -22.15
CA ARG A 97 -6.31 -4.24 -23.63
C ARG A 97 -6.14 -5.66 -24.16
N SER A 98 -6.18 -6.67 -23.30
CA SER A 98 -5.97 -8.06 -23.67
C SER A 98 -7.01 -8.96 -22.99
N SER A 99 -7.42 -10.03 -23.66
CA SER A 99 -8.43 -10.96 -23.14
C SER A 99 -8.04 -12.42 -23.36
N GLY A 100 -8.64 -13.32 -22.59
CA GLY A 100 -8.44 -14.76 -22.71
C GLY A 100 -6.97 -15.18 -22.57
N ARG A 101 -6.48 -16.00 -23.51
CA ARG A 101 -5.13 -16.59 -23.43
C ARG A 101 -4.02 -15.55 -23.40
N GLN A 102 -4.14 -14.47 -24.16
CA GLN A 102 -3.13 -13.40 -24.21
C GLN A 102 -2.99 -12.72 -22.85
N LEU A 103 -4.11 -12.50 -22.15
CA LEU A 103 -4.09 -11.94 -20.80
C LEU A 103 -3.47 -12.89 -19.78
N CYS A 104 -3.77 -14.19 -19.86
CA CYS A 104 -3.11 -15.18 -19.00
C CYS A 104 -1.59 -15.18 -19.21
N VAL A 105 -1.14 -15.13 -20.47
CA VAL A 105 0.29 -15.09 -20.80
C VAL A 105 0.95 -13.81 -20.30
N TYR A 106 0.29 -12.66 -20.49
CA TYR A 106 0.79 -11.37 -19.99
C TYR A 106 0.89 -11.35 -18.45
N THR A 107 -0.09 -11.93 -17.76
CA THR A 107 -0.09 -12.05 -16.29
C THR A 107 1.04 -12.94 -15.79
N GLY A 108 1.23 -14.12 -16.39
CA GLY A 108 2.33 -15.00 -16.00
C GLY A 108 3.71 -14.41 -16.28
N ASN A 109 3.89 -13.77 -17.44
CA ASN A 109 5.15 -13.07 -17.74
C ASN A 109 5.40 -11.90 -16.77
N SER A 110 4.36 -11.16 -16.37
CA SER A 110 4.51 -10.07 -15.41
C SER A 110 4.84 -10.56 -14.00
N ILE A 111 4.29 -11.71 -13.57
CA ILE A 111 4.68 -12.37 -12.30
C ILE A 111 6.17 -12.77 -12.34
N VAL A 112 6.67 -13.30 -13.46
CA VAL A 112 8.10 -13.64 -13.60
C VAL A 112 8.97 -12.39 -13.61
N GLN A 113 8.54 -11.31 -14.27
CA GLN A 113 9.24 -10.01 -14.22
C GLN A 113 9.28 -9.45 -12.78
N GLN A 114 8.20 -9.62 -12.02
CA GLN A 114 8.13 -9.22 -10.62
C GLN A 114 9.12 -10.00 -9.75
N LEU A 115 9.23 -11.32 -9.95
CA LEU A 115 10.22 -12.15 -9.26
C LEU A 115 11.65 -11.73 -9.59
N PHE A 116 11.93 -11.46 -10.87
CA PHE A 116 13.22 -10.95 -11.31
C PHE A 116 13.55 -9.58 -10.67
N LEU A 117 12.59 -8.65 -10.68
CA LEU A 117 12.76 -7.36 -10.02
C LEU A 117 13.02 -7.52 -8.51
N GLY A 118 12.28 -8.40 -7.84
CA GLY A 118 12.49 -8.71 -6.43
C GLY A 118 13.89 -9.25 -6.14
N LEU A 119 14.43 -10.10 -7.00
CA LEU A 119 15.81 -10.60 -6.89
C LEU A 119 16.84 -9.48 -7.09
N VAL A 120 16.66 -8.63 -8.10
CA VAL A 120 17.54 -7.48 -8.33
C VAL A 120 17.55 -6.54 -7.11
N VAL A 121 16.37 -6.23 -6.56
CA VAL A 121 16.26 -5.41 -5.35
C VAL A 121 16.90 -6.08 -4.14
N ALA A 122 16.71 -7.39 -3.95
CA ALA A 122 17.36 -8.14 -2.87
C ALA A 122 18.90 -8.02 -2.95
N ILE A 123 19.47 -8.19 -4.15
CA ILE A 123 20.92 -8.04 -4.38
C ILE A 123 21.37 -6.60 -4.09
N MET A 124 20.64 -5.60 -4.58
CA MET A 124 20.95 -4.19 -4.30
C MET A 124 20.93 -3.88 -2.79
N LEU A 125 19.96 -4.43 -2.04
CA LEU A 125 19.89 -4.27 -0.59
C LEU A 125 21.07 -4.93 0.13
N LYS A 126 21.48 -6.13 -0.31
CA LYS A 126 22.68 -6.80 0.22
C LYS A 126 23.93 -5.98 -0.02
N LEU A 127 24.11 -5.46 -1.24
CA LEU A 127 25.25 -4.59 -1.57
C LEU A 127 25.21 -3.31 -0.72
N ALA A 128 24.06 -2.66 -0.62
CA ALA A 128 23.89 -1.45 0.19
C ALA A 128 24.21 -1.71 1.68
N ALA A 129 23.83 -2.86 2.24
CA ALA A 129 24.16 -3.24 3.61
C ALA A 129 25.67 -3.34 3.85
N ILE A 130 26.43 -3.85 2.87
CA ILE A 130 27.89 -3.92 2.92
C ILE A 130 28.51 -2.52 2.88
N PHE A 131 28.01 -1.64 2.00
CA PHE A 131 28.56 -0.28 1.85
C PHE A 131 28.17 0.68 2.97
N ILE A 132 27.02 0.47 3.65
CA ILE A 132 26.56 1.36 4.72
C ILE A 132 27.25 1.09 6.07
N ALA A 133 27.65 -0.16 6.30
CA ALA A 133 28.32 -0.59 7.53
C ALA A 133 29.54 0.28 7.93
N PRO A 134 30.45 0.67 7.01
CA PRO A 134 31.61 1.49 7.35
C PRO A 134 31.34 3.00 7.46
N ILE A 135 30.14 3.51 7.10
CA ILE A 135 29.90 4.96 6.96
C ILE A 135 29.83 5.67 8.32
N SER A 136 29.17 5.05 9.31
CA SER A 136 29.01 5.64 10.64
C SER A 136 28.71 4.56 11.68
N PRO A 137 29.25 4.66 12.91
CA PRO A 137 28.88 3.80 14.02
C PRO A 137 27.36 3.77 14.30
N ALA A 138 26.65 4.85 13.98
CA ALA A 138 25.20 4.96 14.13
C ALA A 138 24.44 3.91 13.28
N PHE A 139 25.05 3.40 12.20
CA PHE A 139 24.46 2.39 11.32
C PHE A 139 24.95 0.96 11.60
N SER A 140 25.75 0.73 12.65
CA SER A 140 26.29 -0.60 12.96
C SER A 140 25.24 -1.71 13.11
N GLY A 141 24.05 -1.38 13.63
CA GLY A 141 22.94 -2.33 13.76
C GLY A 141 22.09 -2.52 12.49
N LEU A 142 22.30 -1.73 11.44
CA LEU A 142 21.47 -1.71 10.23
C LEU A 142 21.70 -2.90 9.29
N PRO A 143 22.95 -3.36 9.02
CA PRO A 143 23.21 -4.44 8.08
C PRO A 143 22.44 -5.74 8.37
N PRO A 144 22.37 -6.26 9.62
CA PRO A 144 21.58 -7.46 9.91
C PRO A 144 20.08 -7.31 9.61
N VAL A 145 19.53 -6.10 9.73
CA VAL A 145 18.11 -5.80 9.45
C VAL A 145 17.88 -5.69 7.95
N MET A 146 18.77 -4.99 7.23
CA MET A 146 18.77 -4.94 5.76
C MET A 146 18.94 -6.34 5.15
N ASP A 147 19.73 -7.19 5.78
CA ASP A 147 19.94 -8.57 5.36
C ASP A 147 18.67 -9.41 5.45
N ALA A 148 17.90 -9.24 6.51
CA ALA A 148 16.59 -9.88 6.66
C ALA A 148 15.58 -9.31 5.68
N LEU A 149 15.57 -7.99 5.49
CA LEU A 149 14.73 -7.35 4.49
C LEU A 149 15.05 -7.87 3.08
N ALA A 150 16.31 -8.00 2.71
CA ALA A 150 16.72 -8.52 1.40
C ALA A 150 16.21 -9.94 1.13
N LEU A 151 16.11 -10.79 2.15
CA LEU A 151 15.51 -12.13 2.01
C LEU A 151 13.98 -12.08 1.91
N ALA A 152 13.34 -11.14 2.60
CA ALA A 152 11.89 -10.99 2.64
C ALA A 152 11.31 -10.21 1.45
N ILE A 153 12.10 -9.30 0.86
CA ILE A 153 11.61 -8.24 -0.03
C ILE A 153 10.93 -8.82 -1.27
N ALA A 154 11.48 -9.89 -1.85
CA ALA A 154 10.92 -10.52 -3.04
C ALA A 154 9.49 -11.03 -2.81
N PHE A 155 9.20 -11.57 -1.63
CA PHE A 155 7.87 -12.07 -1.27
C PHE A 155 6.89 -10.95 -0.95
N ILE A 156 7.35 -9.90 -0.25
CA ILE A 156 6.54 -8.71 0.06
C ILE A 156 6.14 -8.00 -1.23
N MET A 157 7.11 -7.77 -2.11
CA MET A 157 6.93 -7.18 -3.43
C MET A 157 5.96 -8.00 -4.30
N LEU A 158 6.12 -9.32 -4.31
CA LEU A 158 5.23 -10.22 -5.05
C LEU A 158 3.80 -10.19 -4.50
N LYS A 159 3.62 -10.16 -3.17
CA LYS A 159 2.31 -10.00 -2.53
C LYS A 159 1.64 -8.71 -2.99
N GLU A 160 2.36 -7.59 -2.97
CA GLU A 160 1.80 -6.31 -3.40
C GLU A 160 1.47 -6.31 -4.89
N PHE A 161 2.29 -6.93 -5.74
CA PHE A 161 2.00 -7.06 -7.15
C PHE A 161 0.74 -7.91 -7.40
N ILE A 162 0.59 -9.04 -6.73
CA ILE A 162 -0.60 -9.90 -6.86
C ILE A 162 -1.86 -9.18 -6.38
N ARG A 163 -1.77 -8.38 -5.31
CA ARG A 163 -2.87 -7.52 -4.88
C ARG A 163 -3.30 -6.56 -5.99
N ARG A 164 -2.33 -5.91 -6.67
CA ARG A 164 -2.59 -5.05 -7.82
C ARG A 164 -3.16 -5.80 -9.02
N VAL A 165 -2.72 -7.03 -9.28
CA VAL A 165 -3.32 -7.91 -10.28
C VAL A 165 -4.80 -8.17 -9.96
N CYS A 166 -5.12 -8.49 -8.70
CA CYS A 166 -6.51 -8.70 -8.28
C CYS A 166 -7.36 -7.45 -8.49
N PHE A 167 -6.86 -6.26 -8.15
CA PHE A 167 -7.56 -5.00 -8.39
C PHE A 167 -7.78 -4.70 -9.88
N ALA A 168 -6.78 -4.95 -10.72
CA ALA A 168 -6.90 -4.77 -12.17
C ALA A 168 -8.00 -5.67 -12.77
N HIS A 169 -8.24 -6.84 -12.20
CA HIS A 169 -9.29 -7.78 -12.62
C HIS A 169 -10.59 -7.69 -11.82
N LEU A 170 -10.72 -6.70 -10.92
CA LEU A 170 -11.85 -6.56 -9.99
C LEU A 170 -12.10 -7.79 -9.10
N PHE A 171 -11.08 -8.61 -8.85
CA PHE A 171 -11.12 -9.74 -7.92
C PHE A 171 -10.96 -9.27 -6.47
N MET A 172 -11.80 -8.31 -6.03
CA MET A 172 -11.69 -7.64 -4.72
C MET A 172 -11.73 -8.63 -3.54
N ILE A 173 -12.57 -9.66 -3.64
CA ILE A 173 -12.65 -10.71 -2.61
C ILE A 173 -11.34 -11.48 -2.50
N ARG A 174 -10.67 -11.77 -3.62
CA ARG A 174 -9.38 -12.50 -3.62
C ARG A 174 -8.25 -11.63 -3.07
N ALA A 175 -8.26 -10.33 -3.36
CA ALA A 175 -7.34 -9.37 -2.75
C ALA A 175 -7.53 -9.30 -1.23
N PHE A 176 -8.77 -9.14 -0.78
CA PHE A 176 -9.09 -9.07 0.64
C PHE A 176 -8.65 -10.32 1.42
N TRP A 177 -8.91 -11.52 0.90
CA TRP A 177 -8.45 -12.75 1.57
C TRP A 177 -6.93 -12.93 1.55
N LEU A 178 -6.25 -12.46 0.50
CA LEU A 178 -4.78 -12.43 0.47
C LEU A 178 -4.26 -11.52 1.61
N ASP A 179 -4.77 -10.30 1.71
CA ASP A 179 -4.30 -9.33 2.72
C ASP A 179 -4.67 -9.77 4.13
N LEU A 180 -5.88 -10.31 4.33
CA LEU A 180 -6.34 -10.82 5.61
C LEU A 180 -5.55 -12.03 6.07
N SER A 181 -5.23 -12.98 5.18
CA SER A 181 -4.43 -14.16 5.53
C SER A 181 -2.99 -13.79 5.91
N VAL A 182 -2.36 -12.89 5.15
CA VAL A 182 -1.02 -12.37 5.46
C VAL A 182 -1.03 -11.63 6.79
N ALA A 183 -2.02 -10.76 7.01
CA ALA A 183 -2.18 -10.02 8.26
C ALA A 183 -2.35 -10.95 9.46
N ALA A 184 -3.22 -11.96 9.36
CA ALA A 184 -3.45 -12.92 10.42
C ALA A 184 -2.18 -13.71 10.76
N ILE A 185 -1.49 -14.27 9.76
CA ILE A 185 -0.25 -15.03 9.97
C ILE A 185 0.82 -14.14 10.61
N GLN A 186 1.03 -12.93 10.08
CA GLN A 186 2.03 -11.99 10.59
C GLN A 186 1.74 -11.59 12.04
N LEU A 187 0.53 -11.14 12.34
CA LEU A 187 0.18 -10.65 13.68
C LEU A 187 0.14 -11.78 14.71
N LEU A 188 -0.29 -12.99 14.35
CA LEU A 188 -0.26 -14.15 15.24
C LEU A 188 1.17 -14.53 15.63
N ILE A 189 2.07 -14.64 14.65
CA ILE A 189 3.48 -14.99 14.91
C ILE A 189 4.17 -13.87 15.70
N LEU A 190 3.98 -12.61 15.32
CA LEU A 190 4.57 -11.47 16.05
C LEU A 190 4.05 -11.39 17.49
N THR A 191 2.75 -11.61 17.72
CA THR A 191 2.18 -11.63 19.08
C THR A 191 2.75 -12.78 19.91
N PHE A 192 2.91 -13.96 19.33
CA PHE A 192 3.56 -15.09 20.00
C PHE A 192 5.02 -14.77 20.38
N MET A 193 5.78 -14.16 19.48
CA MET A 193 7.17 -13.76 19.75
C MET A 193 7.26 -12.59 20.74
N PHE A 194 6.27 -11.70 20.75
CA PHE A 194 6.14 -10.62 21.73
C PHE A 194 6.06 -11.19 23.15
N ILE A 195 5.18 -12.18 23.35
CA ILE A 195 5.01 -12.85 24.66
C ILE A 195 6.29 -13.58 25.08
N ARG A 196 7.06 -14.12 24.13
CA ARG A 196 8.35 -14.79 24.39
C ARG A 196 9.52 -13.83 24.60
N GLY A 197 9.34 -12.53 24.36
CA GLY A 197 10.41 -11.53 24.46
C GLY A 197 11.51 -11.68 23.40
N THR A 198 11.22 -12.31 22.25
CA THR A 198 12.22 -12.62 21.20
C THR A 198 12.12 -11.70 19.98
N ILE A 199 11.37 -10.59 20.08
CA ILE A 199 11.21 -9.65 18.96
C ILE A 199 12.48 -8.83 18.77
N SER A 200 12.93 -8.80 17.52
CA SER A 200 13.94 -7.88 17.01
C SER A 200 13.53 -7.38 15.62
N PRO A 201 14.07 -6.25 15.13
CA PRO A 201 13.77 -5.74 13.79
C PRO A 201 14.00 -6.78 12.69
N LYS A 202 15.09 -7.56 12.81
CA LYS A 202 15.44 -8.65 11.90
C LYS A 202 14.33 -9.71 11.83
N VAL A 203 13.88 -10.18 13.00
CA VAL A 203 12.82 -11.19 13.11
C VAL A 203 11.53 -10.70 12.48
N VAL A 204 11.19 -9.41 12.65
CA VAL A 204 9.95 -8.84 12.11
C VAL A 204 9.93 -8.94 10.59
N PHE A 205 11.02 -8.58 9.90
CA PHE A 205 11.09 -8.72 8.44
C PHE A 205 11.04 -10.18 7.98
N TRP A 206 11.64 -11.11 8.73
CA TRP A 206 11.49 -12.55 8.44
C TRP A 206 10.04 -13.01 8.55
N VAL A 207 9.33 -12.59 9.61
CA VAL A 207 7.91 -12.93 9.79
C VAL A 207 7.05 -12.31 8.69
N MET A 208 7.31 -11.05 8.30
CA MET A 208 6.63 -10.41 7.17
C MET A 208 6.86 -11.18 5.87
N GLY A 209 8.12 -11.52 5.55
CA GLY A 209 8.47 -12.29 4.37
C GLY A 209 7.81 -13.68 4.34
N PHE A 210 7.81 -14.39 5.47
CA PHE A 210 7.15 -15.68 5.63
C PHE A 210 5.64 -15.58 5.45
N ALA A 211 4.98 -14.62 6.10
CA ALA A 211 3.54 -14.41 5.95
C ALA A 211 3.16 -14.10 4.50
N CYS A 212 3.92 -13.23 3.82
CA CYS A 212 3.73 -12.95 2.41
C CYS A 212 3.95 -14.18 1.53
N LEU A 213 5.00 -14.97 1.78
CA LEU A 213 5.25 -16.21 1.04
C LEU A 213 4.09 -17.20 1.19
N SER A 214 3.57 -17.41 2.40
CA SER A 214 2.43 -18.28 2.65
C SER A 214 1.16 -17.80 1.93
N GLY A 215 0.81 -16.51 2.05
CA GLY A 215 -0.37 -15.94 1.42
C GLY A 215 -0.30 -15.98 -0.11
N VAL A 216 0.85 -15.60 -0.67
CA VAL A 216 1.10 -15.65 -2.12
C VAL A 216 1.12 -17.08 -2.65
N GLY A 217 1.75 -18.02 -1.94
CA GLY A 217 1.77 -19.43 -2.30
C GLY A 217 0.36 -20.00 -2.42
N GLY A 218 -0.49 -19.73 -1.42
CA GLY A 218 -1.91 -20.09 -1.46
C GLY A 218 -2.65 -19.46 -2.64
N TRP A 219 -2.43 -18.17 -2.89
CA TRP A 219 -3.06 -17.48 -4.02
C TRP A 219 -2.64 -18.06 -5.37
N LEU A 220 -1.36 -18.32 -5.60
CA LEU A 220 -0.85 -18.88 -6.85
C LEU A 220 -1.44 -20.27 -7.14
N ILE A 221 -1.52 -21.13 -6.13
CA ILE A 221 -2.12 -22.47 -6.26
C ILE A 221 -3.60 -22.37 -6.65
N LEU A 222 -4.37 -21.56 -5.93
CA LEU A 222 -5.82 -21.44 -6.15
C LEU A 222 -6.18 -20.71 -7.46
N ASN A 223 -5.30 -19.84 -7.95
CA ASN A 223 -5.53 -18.99 -9.12
C ASN A 223 -4.72 -19.41 -10.35
N ARG A 224 -4.30 -20.68 -10.42
CA ARG A 224 -3.44 -21.21 -11.49
C ARG A 224 -3.98 -20.95 -12.91
N HIS A 225 -5.30 -20.88 -13.07
CA HIS A 225 -5.99 -20.65 -14.34
C HIS A 225 -5.79 -19.23 -14.92
N ILE A 226 -5.40 -18.25 -14.09
CA ILE A 226 -5.35 -16.82 -14.46
C ILE A 226 -4.03 -16.46 -15.14
N TYR A 227 -2.99 -17.31 -15.01
CA TYR A 227 -1.67 -17.00 -15.52
C TYR A 227 -1.06 -18.16 -16.31
N SER A 228 -0.24 -17.82 -17.29
CA SER A 228 0.59 -18.76 -18.03
C SER A 228 1.91 -18.09 -18.37
N PHE A 229 2.99 -18.84 -18.35
CA PHE A 229 4.28 -18.32 -18.76
C PHE A 229 4.52 -18.61 -20.25
N SER A 230 5.12 -17.65 -20.96
CA SER A 230 5.61 -17.82 -22.34
C SER A 230 6.93 -17.06 -22.50
N ILE A 231 8.01 -17.80 -22.74
CA ILE A 231 9.34 -17.21 -22.96
C ILE A 231 9.37 -16.36 -24.24
N LYS A 232 8.63 -16.76 -25.28
CA LYS A 232 8.59 -16.07 -26.58
C LYS A 232 8.10 -14.63 -26.45
N ASP A 233 7.10 -14.43 -25.59
CA ASP A 233 6.45 -13.12 -25.40
C ASP A 233 7.07 -12.31 -24.24
N PHE A 234 8.02 -12.91 -23.50
CA PHE A 234 8.56 -12.32 -22.27
C PHE A 234 9.24 -10.98 -22.52
N LEU A 235 10.16 -10.93 -23.49
CA LEU A 235 10.92 -9.71 -23.80
C LEU A 235 10.01 -8.62 -24.39
N GLY A 236 9.02 -9.01 -25.22
CA GLY A 236 8.01 -8.10 -25.76
C GLY A 236 7.18 -7.45 -24.64
N HIS A 237 6.70 -8.24 -23.69
CA HIS A 237 5.97 -7.75 -22.52
C HIS A 237 6.83 -6.87 -21.62
N PHE A 238 8.11 -7.22 -21.42
CA PHE A 238 9.04 -6.41 -20.64
C PHE A 238 9.25 -5.03 -21.27
N LYS A 239 9.54 -4.98 -22.57
CA LYS A 239 9.72 -3.71 -23.30
C LYS A 239 8.47 -2.84 -23.25
N LYS A 240 7.29 -3.47 -23.34
CA LYS A 240 5.99 -2.79 -23.21
C LYS A 240 5.85 -2.14 -21.83
N ASN A 241 6.08 -2.90 -20.75
CA ASN A 241 6.00 -2.39 -19.38
C ASN A 241 7.03 -1.28 -19.13
N TRP A 242 8.28 -1.48 -19.56
CA TRP A 242 9.35 -0.50 -19.40
C TRP A 242 9.08 0.81 -20.11
N SER A 243 8.59 0.77 -21.36
CA SER A 243 8.29 1.99 -22.13
C SER A 243 7.22 2.86 -21.47
N PHE A 244 6.28 2.26 -20.72
CA PHE A 244 5.26 3.00 -20.00
C PHE A 244 5.75 3.42 -18.60
N GLY A 245 6.42 2.50 -17.90
CA GLY A 245 6.81 2.67 -16.51
C GLY A 245 8.06 3.51 -16.28
N SER A 246 8.97 3.63 -17.25
CA SER A 246 10.25 4.34 -17.08
C SER A 246 10.08 5.81 -16.70
N TRP A 247 9.09 6.49 -17.28
CA TRP A 247 8.78 7.88 -16.95
C TRP A 247 8.16 8.03 -15.55
N LEU A 248 7.26 7.11 -15.18
CA LEU A 248 6.70 7.05 -13.82
C LEU A 248 7.77 6.71 -12.77
N PHE A 249 8.73 5.86 -13.13
CA PHE A 249 9.83 5.48 -12.26
C PHE A 249 10.74 6.66 -11.95
N GLY A 250 11.12 7.45 -12.97
CA GLY A 250 11.96 8.64 -12.77
C GLY A 250 11.30 9.67 -11.84
N SER A 251 10.01 9.93 -12.01
CA SER A 251 9.25 10.84 -11.14
C SER A 251 9.06 10.27 -9.73
N SER A 252 8.83 8.97 -9.59
CA SER A 252 8.63 8.32 -8.30
C SER A 252 9.90 8.25 -7.45
N ILE A 253 11.09 8.12 -8.06
CA ILE A 253 12.37 8.20 -7.31
C ILE A 253 12.49 9.57 -6.65
N LEU A 254 12.29 10.65 -7.41
CA LEU A 254 12.44 12.02 -6.90
C LEU A 254 11.48 12.27 -5.74
N TRP A 255 10.23 11.83 -5.89
CA TRP A 255 9.21 11.97 -4.86
C TRP A 255 9.51 11.12 -3.62
N ALA A 256 9.88 9.84 -3.81
CA ALA A 256 10.19 8.92 -2.72
C ALA A 256 11.40 9.42 -1.91
N VAL A 257 12.48 9.82 -2.57
CA VAL A 257 13.66 10.39 -1.90
C VAL A 257 13.26 11.63 -1.11
N SER A 258 12.48 12.54 -1.70
CA SER A 258 12.01 13.74 -0.99
C SER A 258 11.21 13.42 0.28
N MET A 259 10.41 12.36 0.26
CA MET A 259 9.54 11.98 1.38
C MET A 259 10.24 11.13 2.44
N THR A 260 11.24 10.33 2.05
CA THR A 260 11.88 9.36 2.95
C THR A 260 13.24 9.81 3.47
N LEU A 261 13.81 10.93 3.02
CA LEU A 261 15.17 11.34 3.39
C LEU A 261 15.31 11.79 4.85
N TYR A 262 14.28 12.42 5.43
CA TYR A 262 14.38 13.02 6.77
C TYR A 262 14.79 12.03 7.89
N PRO A 263 14.20 10.82 7.99
CA PRO A 263 14.62 9.81 8.98
C PRO A 263 16.08 9.37 8.86
N TRP A 264 16.66 9.40 7.64
CA TRP A 264 18.07 9.06 7.40
C TRP A 264 19.01 10.17 7.86
N ILE A 265 18.64 11.43 7.60
CA ILE A 265 19.38 12.59 8.12
C ILE A 265 19.36 12.55 9.65
N LEU A 266 18.19 12.30 10.25
CA LEU A 266 18.04 12.20 11.69
C LEU A 266 18.89 11.07 12.28
N ALA A 267 18.92 9.89 11.63
CA ALA A 267 19.73 8.76 12.06
C ALA A 267 21.23 9.05 11.97
N TYR A 268 21.68 9.76 10.94
CA TYR A 268 23.09 10.10 10.75
C TYR A 268 23.61 11.06 11.83
N TYR A 269 22.86 12.13 12.13
CA TYR A 269 23.29 13.17 13.07
C TYR A 269 22.94 12.88 14.53
N HIS A 270 21.82 12.21 14.80
CA HIS A 270 21.29 12.00 16.15
C HIS A 270 21.14 10.52 16.53
N GLY A 271 21.57 9.60 15.67
CA GLY A 271 21.52 8.17 15.89
C GLY A 271 20.14 7.54 15.65
N PRO A 272 20.08 6.19 15.59
CA PRO A 272 18.84 5.47 15.31
C PRO A 272 17.78 5.64 16.42
N GLU A 273 18.17 5.96 17.65
CA GLU A 273 17.22 6.22 18.73
C GLU A 273 16.33 7.43 18.46
N ALA A 274 16.90 8.52 17.93
CA ALA A 274 16.14 9.70 17.55
C ALA A 274 15.13 9.38 16.44
N THR A 275 15.54 8.57 15.46
CA THR A 275 14.65 8.06 14.41
C THR A 275 13.53 7.18 14.98
N GLY A 276 13.83 6.36 16.00
CA GLY A 276 12.82 5.58 16.71
C GLY A 276 11.79 6.43 17.44
N VAL A 277 12.22 7.52 18.10
CA VAL A 277 11.32 8.49 18.72
C VAL A 277 10.46 9.18 17.67
N TRP A 278 11.09 9.68 16.60
CA TRP A 278 10.38 10.31 15.49
C TRP A 278 9.31 9.39 14.90
N GLY A 279 9.65 8.13 14.63
CA GLY A 279 8.69 7.20 14.03
C GLY A 279 7.59 6.74 14.99
N ALA A 280 7.81 6.76 16.31
CA ALA A 280 6.73 6.52 17.27
C ALA A 280 5.74 7.69 17.25
N CYS A 281 6.24 8.93 17.22
CA CYS A 281 5.41 10.13 17.12
C CYS A 281 4.68 10.19 15.76
N TRP A 282 5.40 9.91 14.67
CA TRP A 282 4.82 9.83 13.32
C TRP A 282 3.79 8.71 13.22
N GLY A 283 4.02 7.56 13.87
CA GLY A 283 3.06 6.46 13.93
C GLY A 283 1.71 6.87 14.53
N VAL A 284 1.71 7.67 15.59
CA VAL A 284 0.47 8.23 16.17
C VAL A 284 -0.23 9.17 15.18
N VAL A 285 0.52 10.10 14.58
CA VAL A 285 -0.02 11.07 13.61
C VAL A 285 -0.55 10.36 12.35
N SER A 286 0.07 9.23 11.97
CA SER A 286 -0.30 8.42 10.81
C SER A 286 -1.70 7.80 10.92
N LEU A 287 -2.33 7.80 12.10
CA LEU A 287 -3.73 7.41 12.27
C LEU A 287 -4.70 8.29 11.44
N ALA A 288 -4.28 9.50 11.04
CA ALA A 288 -5.02 10.35 10.12
C ALA A 288 -4.82 9.98 8.63
N ASN A 289 -3.80 9.17 8.27
CA ASN A 289 -3.48 8.88 6.87
C ASN A 289 -4.62 8.23 6.08
N PRO A 290 -5.40 7.26 6.63
CA PRO A 290 -6.53 6.69 5.89
C PRO A 290 -7.57 7.74 5.48
N LEU A 291 -7.82 8.73 6.36
CA LEU A 291 -8.69 9.86 6.05
C LEU A 291 -8.06 10.71 4.94
N MET A 292 -6.78 11.07 5.06
CA MET A 292 -6.10 11.89 4.04
C MET A 292 -6.13 11.25 2.66
N LEU A 293 -5.77 9.96 2.57
CA LEU A 293 -5.78 9.19 1.33
C LEU A 293 -7.20 9.02 0.79
N GLY A 294 -8.19 8.77 1.66
CA GLY A 294 -9.60 8.67 1.28
C GLY A 294 -10.13 9.96 0.67
N VAL A 295 -9.81 11.10 1.29
CA VAL A 295 -10.18 12.43 0.78
C VAL A 295 -9.46 12.71 -0.54
N GLN A 296 -8.16 12.45 -0.66
CA GLN A 296 -7.42 12.62 -1.91
C GLN A 296 -8.03 11.82 -3.07
N ASN A 297 -8.39 10.56 -2.82
CA ASN A 297 -9.01 9.67 -3.81
C ASN A 297 -10.44 10.10 -4.18
N PHE A 298 -11.17 10.76 -3.27
CA PHE A 298 -12.53 11.23 -3.51
C PHE A 298 -12.58 12.59 -4.22
N LEU A 299 -11.73 13.54 -3.82
CA LEU A 299 -11.77 14.91 -4.35
C LEU A 299 -11.23 14.97 -5.78
N GLY A 300 -10.16 14.22 -6.10
CA GLY A 300 -9.52 14.26 -7.42
C GLY A 300 -10.50 14.09 -8.60
N PRO A 301 -11.29 13.00 -8.65
CA PRO A 301 -12.28 12.79 -9.72
C PRO A 301 -13.37 13.87 -9.78
N ARG A 302 -13.76 14.44 -8.63
CA ARG A 302 -14.79 15.50 -8.57
C ARG A 302 -14.27 16.83 -9.11
N ILE A 303 -13.02 17.19 -8.79
CA ILE A 303 -12.34 18.38 -9.29
C ILE A 303 -12.22 18.31 -10.82
N VAL A 304 -11.80 17.16 -11.35
CA VAL A 304 -11.69 16.93 -12.80
C VAL A 304 -13.06 17.02 -13.50
N ARG A 305 -14.10 16.44 -12.90
CA ARG A 305 -15.47 16.52 -13.46
C ARG A 305 -15.99 17.96 -13.46
N ALA A 306 -15.78 18.71 -12.38
CA ALA A 306 -16.18 20.11 -12.29
C ALA A 306 -15.48 20.97 -13.35
N TYR A 307 -14.21 20.68 -13.64
CA TYR A 307 -13.49 21.33 -14.74
C TYR A 307 -14.07 20.98 -16.11
N ALA A 308 -14.40 19.71 -16.34
CA ALA A 308 -14.99 19.27 -17.61
C ALA A 308 -16.38 19.87 -17.88
N GLU A 309 -17.20 20.03 -16.84
CA GLU A 309 -18.58 20.53 -16.96
C GLU A 309 -18.66 22.07 -16.96
N PHE A 310 -17.83 22.76 -16.17
CA PHE A 310 -17.98 24.20 -15.88
C PHE A 310 -16.69 25.01 -16.07
N GLY A 311 -15.66 24.41 -16.68
CA GLY A 311 -14.38 25.06 -16.94
C GLY A 311 -13.65 25.52 -15.68
N ILE A 312 -12.81 26.56 -15.82
CA ILE A 312 -11.94 27.08 -14.74
C ILE A 312 -12.75 27.63 -13.56
N SER A 313 -13.92 28.22 -13.82
CA SER A 313 -14.78 28.77 -12.75
C SER A 313 -15.33 27.67 -11.84
N GLY A 314 -15.80 26.56 -12.41
CA GLY A 314 -16.21 25.38 -11.65
C GLY A 314 -15.07 24.71 -10.90
N LEU A 315 -13.88 24.65 -11.51
CA LEU A 315 -12.67 24.18 -10.86
C LEU A 315 -12.35 24.99 -9.59
N LYS A 316 -12.24 26.32 -9.71
CA LYS A 316 -11.93 27.21 -8.57
C LYS A 316 -12.96 27.08 -7.45
N PHE A 317 -14.24 27.06 -7.80
CA PHE A 317 -15.32 26.88 -6.84
C PHE A 317 -15.21 25.53 -6.11
N ARG A 318 -15.01 24.44 -6.87
CA ARG A 318 -14.91 23.08 -6.30
C ARG A 318 -13.68 22.94 -5.42
N VAL A 319 -12.52 23.40 -5.87
CA VAL A 319 -11.27 23.38 -5.09
C VAL A 319 -11.45 24.12 -3.76
N LYS A 320 -12.05 25.32 -3.75
CA LYS A 320 -12.31 26.06 -2.50
C LYS A 320 -13.13 25.24 -1.51
N TRP A 321 -14.24 24.66 -1.95
CA TRP A 321 -15.10 23.86 -1.08
C TRP A 321 -14.48 22.53 -0.66
N ASP A 322 -13.69 21.92 -1.53
CA ASP A 322 -12.94 20.70 -1.25
C ASP A 322 -11.83 20.96 -0.22
N SER A 323 -11.13 22.10 -0.31
CA SER A 323 -10.16 22.52 0.71
C SER A 323 -10.82 22.79 2.06
N VAL A 324 -12.01 23.43 2.08
CA VAL A 324 -12.77 23.64 3.32
C VAL A 324 -13.23 22.32 3.92
N LEU A 325 -13.72 21.38 3.11
CA LEU A 325 -14.09 20.04 3.56
C LEU A 325 -12.88 19.28 4.11
N PHE A 326 -11.73 19.32 3.41
CA PHE A 326 -10.49 18.70 3.87
C PHE A 326 -10.08 19.26 5.24
N PHE A 327 -10.07 20.59 5.38
CA PHE A 327 -9.75 21.25 6.65
C PHE A 327 -10.71 20.83 7.78
N MET A 328 -12.02 20.81 7.52
CA MET A 328 -13.02 20.38 8.51
C MET A 328 -12.85 18.92 8.95
N LEU A 329 -12.39 18.04 8.05
CA LEU A 329 -12.17 16.63 8.36
C LEU A 329 -10.85 16.38 9.10
N VAL A 330 -9.80 17.14 8.79
CA VAL A 330 -8.46 17.00 9.40
C VAL A 330 -8.36 17.72 10.74
N LEU A 331 -9.03 18.85 10.92
CA LEU A 331 -8.96 19.67 12.14
C LEU A 331 -9.25 18.89 13.44
N PRO A 332 -10.24 17.99 13.52
CA PRO A 332 -10.46 17.16 14.71
C PRO A 332 -9.26 16.26 15.05
N PHE A 333 -8.57 15.71 14.04
CA PHE A 333 -7.36 14.90 14.25
C PHE A 333 -6.21 15.76 14.75
N VAL A 334 -6.01 16.94 14.16
CA VAL A 334 -4.98 17.89 14.62
C VAL A 334 -5.25 18.29 16.08
N ALA A 335 -6.48 18.67 16.41
CA ALA A 335 -6.85 19.02 17.78
C ALA A 335 -6.60 17.87 18.76
N LEU A 336 -6.98 16.64 18.39
CA LEU A 336 -6.73 15.43 19.18
C LEU A 336 -5.22 15.20 19.40
N PHE A 337 -4.40 15.29 18.36
CA PHE A 337 -2.96 15.08 18.48
C PHE A 337 -2.27 16.19 19.26
N LEU A 338 -2.77 17.44 19.17
CA LEU A 338 -2.26 18.54 19.97
C LEU A 338 -2.55 18.35 21.46
N SER A 339 -3.73 17.84 21.81
CA SER A 339 -4.17 17.68 23.21
C SER A 339 -3.64 16.41 23.88
N VAL A 340 -3.68 15.27 23.19
CA VAL A 340 -3.40 13.94 23.79
C VAL A 340 -2.35 13.13 23.03
N GLY A 341 -1.64 13.74 22.06
CA GLY A 341 -0.70 13.01 21.21
C GLY A 341 0.48 12.38 21.97
N GLY A 342 0.94 13.03 23.04
CA GLY A 342 1.99 12.48 23.91
C GLY A 342 1.52 11.23 24.67
N GLU A 343 0.32 11.31 25.24
CA GLU A 343 -0.34 10.22 25.96
C GLU A 343 -0.62 9.05 25.02
N LEU A 344 -1.09 9.32 23.79
CA LEU A 344 -1.28 8.30 22.76
C LEU A 344 0.05 7.61 22.40
N THR A 345 1.15 8.37 22.32
CA THR A 345 2.48 7.81 22.04
C THR A 345 2.90 6.86 23.15
N VAL A 346 2.73 7.25 24.42
CA VAL A 346 3.00 6.39 25.57
C VAL A 346 2.04 5.19 25.62
N MET A 347 0.77 5.39 25.31
CA MET A 347 -0.27 4.36 25.27
C MET A 347 -0.03 3.32 24.17
N PHE A 348 0.55 3.68 23.04
CA PHE A 348 0.84 2.74 21.96
C PHE A 348 2.24 2.14 22.08
N TYR A 349 3.26 2.93 22.39
CA TYR A 349 4.66 2.51 22.30
C TYR A 349 5.34 2.29 23.66
N GLY A 350 4.70 2.70 24.76
CA GLY A 350 5.16 2.49 26.13
C GLY A 350 5.89 3.69 26.75
N GLN A 351 6.18 3.59 28.04
CA GLN A 351 6.70 4.69 28.87
C GLN A 351 8.05 5.25 28.42
N LYS A 352 8.86 4.47 27.69
CA LYS A 352 10.13 4.95 27.15
C LYS A 352 9.99 6.13 26.19
N TYR A 353 8.80 6.36 25.61
CA TYR A 353 8.51 7.50 24.74
C TYR A 353 7.85 8.68 25.47
N PHE A 354 7.84 8.69 26.80
CA PHE A 354 7.40 9.84 27.58
C PHE A 354 8.28 11.08 27.29
N GLY A 355 7.66 12.28 27.31
CA GLY A 355 8.37 13.55 27.16
C GLY A 355 8.48 14.09 25.72
N TYR A 356 7.97 13.37 24.71
CA TYR A 356 8.05 13.80 23.29
C TYR A 356 6.74 14.39 22.73
N SER A 357 5.85 14.90 23.58
CA SER A 357 4.57 15.51 23.15
C SER A 357 4.74 16.63 22.12
N LYS A 358 5.77 17.47 22.29
CA LYS A 358 6.08 18.56 21.33
C LYS A 358 6.40 18.06 19.92
N VAL A 359 7.03 16.89 19.79
CA VAL A 359 7.34 16.30 18.48
C VAL A 359 6.05 15.89 17.79
N VAL A 360 5.12 15.25 18.52
CA VAL A 360 3.80 14.88 18.01
C VAL A 360 3.01 16.13 17.59
N GLN A 361 3.05 17.18 18.40
CA GLN A 361 2.37 18.44 18.10
C GLN A 361 2.89 19.09 16.81
N ILE A 362 4.20 19.14 16.61
CA ILE A 362 4.81 19.68 15.38
C ILE A 362 4.42 18.84 14.16
N LEU A 363 4.46 17.51 14.29
CA LEU A 363 4.06 16.61 13.21
C LEU A 363 2.57 16.72 12.88
N ALA A 364 1.71 16.92 13.88
CA ALA A 364 0.28 17.10 13.69
C ALA A 364 -0.05 18.39 12.92
N LEU A 365 0.75 19.44 13.07
CA LEU A 365 0.59 20.68 12.30
C LEU A 365 1.00 20.55 10.83
N ASN A 366 1.66 19.45 10.45
CA ASN A 366 2.03 19.16 9.06
C ASN A 366 0.93 18.41 8.28
N LEU A 367 -0.08 17.86 8.97
CA LEU A 367 -1.27 17.27 8.34
C LEU A 367 -2.12 18.34 7.65
#